data_AF-A0A225UGA9-F1
#
_entry.id   AF-A0A225UGA9-F1
#
_cell.length_a   1.000
_cell.length_b   1.000
_cell.length_c   1.000
_cell.angle_alpha   90.00
_cell.angle_beta   90.00
_cell.angle_gamma   90.00
#
_symmetry.space_group_name_H-M   'P 1'
#
loop_
_entity.id
_entity.type
_entity.pdbx_description
1 polymer ?
#
loop_
_entity_poly.entity_id
_entity_poly.type
_entity_poly.pdbx_seq_one_letter_code
_entity_poly.pdbx_strand_id
1 'polypeptide(L)'
;MKEFRPLWALLSALALVTTSHGVGVNAETQAANDAYLTTSGYFVSNVADSGTSLKLQLERNMTITNSTYGDDIDTLVVEVTKSSYDAVRVKIADDAAERWQVPSSLYSKGLLGSNTSKTIPWSTIESTTVFSYTPSPFTFQVARKSDGYVLFDSSALSLAIKDKYLQVATAVSDDINVYGFGESTQNNMRVKPGDKRTLWARDQGSAVHDTNLYGSHPFFMGINGDGKAHGVFLLNS
;
A
#
# COMPACT_ATOMS: atom_id res chain seq x y z
N MET A 1 9.07 -40.48 -7.11
CA MET A 1 8.48 -39.72 -5.99
C MET A 1 8.61 -38.25 -6.35
N LYS A 2 7.48 -37.55 -6.53
CA LYS A 2 7.50 -36.10 -6.78
C LYS A 2 7.81 -35.41 -5.45
N GLU A 3 8.93 -34.71 -5.39
CA GLU A 3 9.27 -33.87 -4.25
C GLU A 3 8.20 -32.79 -4.07
N PHE A 4 7.53 -32.81 -2.93
CA PHE A 4 6.73 -31.70 -2.46
C PHE A 4 7.68 -30.61 -1.96
N ARG A 5 7.81 -29.53 -2.72
CA ARG A 5 8.46 -28.30 -2.24
C ARG A 5 7.49 -27.62 -1.26
N PRO A 6 7.94 -27.17 -0.07
CA PRO A 6 7.07 -26.57 0.94
C PRO A 6 6.39 -25.31 0.39
N LEU A 7 5.18 -24.97 0.86
CA LEU A 7 4.53 -23.69 0.57
C LEU A 7 5.26 -22.55 1.31
N TRP A 8 5.53 -21.45 0.62
CA TRP A 8 6.31 -20.30 1.10
C TRP A 8 5.32 -19.19 1.49
N ALA A 9 5.44 -18.63 2.69
CA ALA A 9 4.64 -17.48 3.14
C ALA A 9 5.33 -16.17 2.76
N LEU A 10 4.58 -15.24 2.18
CA LEU A 10 5.02 -13.87 1.88
C LEU A 10 4.69 -12.97 3.08
N LEU A 11 5.64 -12.20 3.61
CA LEU A 11 5.36 -11.20 4.63
C LEU A 11 5.08 -9.86 3.96
N SER A 12 3.86 -9.36 4.07
CA SER A 12 3.49 -8.01 3.65
C SER A 12 3.09 -7.20 4.88
N ALA A 13 3.65 -5.99 5.01
CA ALA A 13 3.32 -5.07 6.09
C ALA A 13 2.83 -3.74 5.51
N LEU A 14 1.62 -3.35 5.89
CA LEU A 14 1.10 -2.00 5.70
C LEU A 14 1.10 -1.31 7.08
N ALA A 15 1.81 -0.19 7.19
CA ALA A 15 1.86 0.61 8.40
C ALA A 15 1.03 1.90 8.25
N LEU A 16 0.31 2.27 9.31
CA LEU A 16 -0.26 3.61 9.46
C LEU A 16 0.61 4.42 10.42
N VAL A 17 1.09 5.57 9.97
CA VAL A 17 1.97 6.45 10.77
C VAL A 17 1.34 7.83 10.87
N THR A 18 1.14 8.32 12.09
CA THR A 18 0.62 9.67 12.36
C THR A 18 1.75 10.70 12.27
N THR A 19 1.56 11.80 11.56
CA THR A 19 2.55 12.89 11.47
C THR A 19 2.16 14.04 12.40
N SER A 20 2.79 14.14 13.58
CA SER A 20 2.65 15.34 14.43
C SER A 20 3.56 16.45 13.91
N HIS A 21 2.98 17.59 13.52
CA HIS A 21 3.76 18.80 13.25
C HIS A 21 4.19 19.44 14.57
N GLY A 22 5.43 19.18 14.98
CA GLY A 22 6.04 19.76 16.19
C GLY A 22 5.78 18.92 17.45
N VAL A 23 6.79 18.87 18.32
CA VAL A 23 6.98 17.97 19.48
C VAL A 23 7.69 16.67 19.09
N GLY A 24 8.80 16.40 19.78
CA GLY A 24 9.78 15.38 19.45
C GLY A 24 9.22 13.95 19.36
N VAL A 25 9.93 13.11 18.62
CA VAL A 25 9.63 11.69 18.42
C VAL A 25 9.63 11.00 19.79
N ASN A 26 8.47 10.57 20.28
CA ASN A 26 8.36 9.84 21.54
C ASN A 26 9.07 8.48 21.41
N ALA A 27 9.64 7.96 22.52
CA ALA A 27 10.42 6.71 22.54
C ALA A 27 9.63 5.48 22.02
N GLU A 28 8.30 5.48 22.16
CA GLU A 28 7.41 4.45 21.59
C GLU A 28 7.32 4.54 20.06
N THR A 29 7.34 5.75 19.49
CA THR A 29 7.40 5.99 18.03
C THR A 29 8.75 5.56 17.46
N GLN A 30 9.83 5.71 18.24
CA GLN A 30 11.17 5.27 17.85
C GLN A 30 11.32 3.74 17.90
N ALA A 31 10.82 3.09 18.94
CA ALA A 31 10.80 1.62 19.04
C ALA A 31 9.88 0.96 17.99
N ALA A 32 8.80 1.64 17.57
CA ALA A 32 7.95 1.17 16.47
C ALA A 32 8.67 1.26 15.10
N ASN A 33 9.55 2.25 14.91
CA ASN A 33 10.35 2.38 13.69
C ASN A 33 11.46 1.34 13.55
N ASP A 34 12.00 0.82 14.67
CA ASP A 34 13.01 -0.24 14.67
C ASP A 34 12.48 -1.60 14.15
N ALA A 35 11.16 -1.78 14.05
CA ALA A 35 10.53 -2.99 13.49
C ALA A 35 10.44 -2.99 11.96
N TYR A 36 10.67 -1.84 11.31
CA TYR A 36 10.60 -1.67 9.86
C TYR A 36 12.00 -1.66 9.24
N LEU A 37 12.08 -2.03 7.97
CA LEU A 37 13.35 -2.05 7.27
C LEU A 37 13.77 -0.63 6.88
N THR A 38 14.92 -0.19 7.38
CA THR A 38 15.56 1.06 6.93
C THR A 38 16.25 0.84 5.58
N THR A 39 15.80 1.56 4.55
CA THR A 39 16.38 1.54 3.19
C THR A 39 16.41 2.96 2.61
N SER A 40 17.17 3.16 1.54
CA SER A 40 17.14 4.41 0.76
C SER A 40 15.98 4.50 -0.23
N GLY A 41 15.10 3.50 -0.28
CA GLY A 41 13.98 3.44 -1.21
C GLY A 41 14.43 3.32 -2.67
N TYR A 42 13.64 3.91 -3.55
CA TYR A 42 13.82 3.90 -5.00
C TYR A 42 13.86 5.33 -5.54
N PHE A 43 14.23 5.52 -6.79
CA PHE A 43 14.04 6.77 -7.52
C PHE A 43 13.41 6.51 -8.87
N VAL A 44 12.70 7.50 -9.41
CA VAL A 44 12.07 7.43 -10.73
C VAL A 44 13.12 7.64 -11.81
N SER A 45 13.37 6.63 -12.64
CA SER A 45 14.31 6.72 -13.77
C SER A 45 13.62 7.09 -15.09
N ASN A 46 12.36 6.72 -15.27
CA ASN A 46 11.58 7.10 -16.44
C ASN A 46 10.07 7.22 -16.12
N VAL A 47 9.37 8.03 -16.94
CA VAL A 47 7.93 8.26 -16.82
C VAL A 47 7.30 8.19 -18.21
N ALA A 48 6.21 7.43 -18.34
CA ALA A 48 5.47 7.29 -19.59
C ALA A 48 3.95 7.34 -19.36
N ASP A 49 3.26 8.23 -20.07
CA ASP A 49 1.80 8.18 -20.20
C ASP A 49 1.46 7.18 -21.32
N SER A 50 0.83 6.07 -20.95
CA SER A 50 0.44 5.01 -21.89
C SER A 50 -1.03 5.08 -22.30
N GLY A 51 -1.67 6.24 -22.12
CA GLY A 51 -3.09 6.45 -22.36
C GLY A 51 -3.91 6.03 -21.15
N THR A 52 -4.13 4.73 -20.98
CA THR A 52 -4.99 4.25 -19.87
C THR A 52 -4.28 4.23 -18.51
N SER A 53 -2.95 4.32 -18.49
CA SER A 53 -2.15 4.35 -17.26
C SER A 53 -0.92 5.24 -17.36
N LEU A 54 -0.55 5.85 -16.24
CA LEU A 54 0.78 6.43 -16.04
C LEU A 54 1.72 5.34 -15.54
N LYS A 55 2.86 5.18 -16.20
CA LYS A 55 3.91 4.24 -15.81
C LYS A 55 5.15 4.99 -15.34
N LEU A 56 5.67 4.60 -14.18
CA LEU A 56 6.94 5.09 -13.66
C LEU A 56 7.89 3.90 -13.53
N GLN A 57 9.05 3.98 -14.17
CA GLN A 57 10.14 3.05 -13.94
C GLN A 57 10.91 3.53 -12.72
N LEU A 58 11.15 2.62 -11.78
CA LEU A 58 11.91 2.89 -10.58
C LEU A 58 13.19 2.07 -10.57
N GLU A 59 14.26 2.69 -10.08
CA GLU A 59 15.53 2.04 -9.79
C GLU A 59 15.84 2.19 -8.30
N ARG A 60 16.41 1.15 -7.69
CA ARG A 60 16.72 1.14 -6.26
C ARG A 60 17.84 2.11 -5.93
N ASN A 61 17.69 2.85 -4.83
CA ASN A 61 18.77 3.66 -4.28
C ASN A 61 19.69 2.78 -3.41
N MET A 62 20.99 2.80 -3.71
CA MET A 62 22.00 1.92 -3.10
C MET A 62 22.72 2.55 -1.90
N THR A 63 22.30 3.72 -1.43
CA THR A 63 23.00 4.45 -0.34
C THR A 63 22.90 3.72 1.00
N ILE A 64 21.74 3.13 1.31
CA ILE A 64 21.50 2.29 2.48
C ILE A 64 21.00 0.94 1.97
N THR A 65 21.84 -0.08 2.14
CA THR A 65 21.51 -1.48 1.79
C THR A 65 21.26 -2.29 3.06
N ASN A 66 20.34 -3.25 2.96
CA ASN A 66 19.99 -4.13 4.06
C ASN A 66 19.64 -5.53 3.51
N SER A 67 20.35 -6.57 3.93
CA SER A 67 20.14 -7.95 3.46
C SER A 67 19.10 -8.74 4.26
N THR A 68 18.52 -8.15 5.30
CA THR A 68 17.46 -8.78 6.10
C THR A 68 16.27 -9.09 5.20
N TYR A 69 15.72 -10.30 5.36
CA TYR A 69 14.61 -10.83 4.55
C TYR A 69 14.93 -11.10 3.07
N GLY A 70 16.22 -11.15 2.69
CA GLY A 70 16.69 -11.58 1.38
C GLY A 70 17.00 -10.42 0.42
N ASP A 71 17.19 -10.79 -0.84
CA ASP A 71 17.64 -9.87 -1.88
C ASP A 71 16.55 -8.84 -2.24
N ASP A 72 17.01 -7.63 -2.52
CA ASP A 72 16.17 -6.54 -3.02
C ASP A 72 15.84 -6.74 -4.51
N ILE A 73 14.69 -6.20 -4.92
CA ILE A 73 14.35 -6.08 -6.34
C ILE A 73 14.86 -4.72 -6.83
N ASP A 74 15.82 -4.72 -7.75
CA ASP A 74 16.52 -3.49 -8.14
C ASP A 74 15.70 -2.58 -9.06
N THR A 75 14.83 -3.15 -9.89
CA THR A 75 13.98 -2.40 -10.83
C THR A 75 12.51 -2.71 -10.63
N LEU A 76 11.69 -1.66 -10.54
CA LEU A 76 10.24 -1.77 -10.38
C LEU A 76 9.51 -0.93 -11.43
N VAL A 77 8.26 -1.31 -11.68
CA VAL A 77 7.31 -0.49 -12.44
C VAL A 77 6.13 -0.15 -11.56
N VAL A 78 5.85 1.15 -11.46
CA VAL A 78 4.61 1.67 -10.89
C VAL A 78 3.64 1.94 -12.01
N GLU A 79 2.49 1.28 -12.00
CA GLU A 79 1.38 1.54 -12.90
C GLU A 79 0.22 2.19 -12.16
N VAL A 80 -0.16 3.39 -12.59
CA VAL A 80 -1.26 4.17 -12.02
C VAL A 80 -2.41 4.21 -13.00
N THR A 81 -3.53 3.64 -12.60
CA THR A 81 -4.81 3.70 -13.33
C THR A 81 -5.82 4.45 -12.50
N LYS A 82 -6.71 5.23 -13.12
CA LYS A 82 -7.76 5.95 -12.41
C LYS A 82 -9.07 5.89 -13.18
N SER A 83 -10.16 5.86 -12.43
CA SER A 83 -11.51 6.02 -12.97
C SER A 83 -11.89 7.50 -13.01
N SER A 84 -12.93 7.80 -13.78
CA SER A 84 -13.48 9.16 -13.84
C SER A 84 -14.24 9.59 -12.61
N TYR A 85 -14.53 8.65 -11.72
CA TYR A 85 -15.36 8.87 -10.55
C TYR A 85 -14.48 8.88 -9.32
N ASP A 86 -14.22 7.75 -8.68
CA ASP A 86 -13.92 7.69 -7.25
C ASP A 86 -12.73 6.81 -6.87
N ALA A 87 -12.01 6.24 -7.85
CA ALA A 87 -10.99 5.24 -7.57
C ALA A 87 -9.72 5.41 -8.41
N VAL A 88 -8.59 5.28 -7.72
CA VAL A 88 -7.22 5.16 -8.25
C VAL A 88 -6.67 3.81 -7.83
N ARG A 89 -5.94 3.16 -8.74
CA ARG A 89 -5.16 1.96 -8.45
C ARG A 89 -3.71 2.27 -8.77
N VAL A 90 -2.87 2.14 -7.74
CA VAL A 90 -1.42 2.16 -7.85
C VAL A 90 -0.93 0.73 -7.71
N LYS A 91 -0.25 0.20 -8.73
CA LYS A 91 0.36 -1.12 -8.71
C LYS A 91 1.87 -0.96 -8.79
N ILE A 92 2.58 -1.44 -7.78
CA ILE A 92 4.04 -1.54 -7.79
C ILE A 92 4.39 -3.00 -8.09
N ALA A 93 5.16 -3.25 -9.14
CA ALA A 93 5.56 -4.59 -9.56
C ALA A 93 7.04 -4.65 -9.92
N ASP A 94 7.59 -5.85 -9.83
CA ASP A 94 8.87 -6.19 -10.43
C ASP A 94 8.79 -6.02 -11.96
N ASP A 95 9.79 -5.35 -12.53
CA ASP A 95 9.89 -5.10 -13.98
C ASP A 95 10.07 -6.40 -14.78
N ALA A 96 10.70 -7.43 -14.18
CA ALA A 96 10.81 -8.75 -14.79
C ALA A 96 9.46 -9.51 -14.82
N ALA A 97 8.44 -9.02 -14.10
CA ALA A 97 7.10 -9.59 -14.02
C ALA A 97 7.03 -11.05 -13.53
N GLU A 98 8.02 -11.50 -12.75
CA GLU A 98 8.12 -12.90 -12.30
C GLU A 98 7.32 -13.19 -11.02
N ARG A 99 6.79 -12.15 -10.37
CA ARG A 99 6.12 -12.29 -9.07
C ARG A 99 4.68 -12.73 -9.18
N TRP A 100 4.27 -13.54 -8.22
CA TRP A 100 2.89 -13.94 -8.05
C TRP A 100 1.96 -12.72 -7.91
N GLN A 101 0.79 -12.81 -8.53
CA GLN A 101 -0.30 -11.84 -8.44
C GLN A 101 -1.61 -12.60 -8.24
N VAL A 102 -2.53 -12.05 -7.45
CA VAL A 102 -3.88 -12.62 -7.29
C VAL A 102 -4.48 -12.85 -8.69
N PRO A 103 -4.82 -14.10 -9.07
CA PRO A 103 -5.35 -14.39 -10.40
C PRO A 103 -6.64 -13.62 -10.67
N SER A 104 -6.74 -12.99 -11.84
CA SER A 104 -7.93 -12.21 -12.22
C SER A 104 -9.18 -13.05 -12.47
N SER A 105 -9.09 -14.38 -12.42
CA SER A 105 -10.26 -15.27 -12.44
C SER A 105 -10.98 -15.30 -11.10
N LEU A 106 -10.32 -14.89 -10.01
CA LEU A 106 -10.89 -14.92 -8.64
C LEU A 106 -11.66 -13.65 -8.29
N TYR A 107 -11.59 -12.61 -9.12
CA TYR A 107 -12.31 -11.35 -8.93
C TYR A 107 -12.72 -10.77 -10.29
N SER A 108 -13.87 -10.11 -10.34
CA SER A 108 -14.23 -9.31 -11.51
C SER A 108 -13.31 -8.08 -11.57
N LYS A 109 -12.65 -7.86 -12.70
CA LYS A 109 -12.00 -6.56 -12.95
C LYS A 109 -13.10 -5.50 -12.99
N GLY A 110 -13.14 -4.62 -11.99
CA GLY A 110 -13.96 -3.42 -12.04
C GLY A 110 -13.54 -2.52 -13.20
N LEU A 111 -14.36 -1.53 -13.54
CA LEU A 111 -14.14 -0.62 -14.67
C LEU A 111 -12.99 0.39 -14.45
N LEU A 112 -12.07 0.16 -13.51
CA LEU A 112 -10.93 1.05 -13.26
C LEU A 112 -10.06 1.14 -14.51
N GLY A 113 -10.15 2.28 -15.21
CA GLY A 113 -9.46 2.50 -16.49
C GLY A 113 -10.15 1.90 -17.72
N SER A 114 -11.36 1.34 -17.59
CA SER A 114 -12.08 0.64 -18.68
C SER A 114 -13.12 1.55 -19.35
N ASN A 115 -12.75 2.75 -19.79
CA ASN A 115 -13.60 3.52 -20.72
C ASN A 115 -13.24 3.09 -22.16
N THR A 116 -14.00 2.11 -22.66
CA THR A 116 -13.70 1.21 -23.78
C THR A 116 -13.92 1.78 -25.18
N SER A 117 -13.44 2.98 -25.50
CA SER A 117 -13.45 3.41 -26.92
C SER A 117 -12.43 4.45 -27.36
N LYS A 118 -11.66 5.06 -26.45
CA LYS A 118 -10.62 6.03 -26.84
C LYS A 118 -9.41 5.92 -25.93
N THR A 119 -8.23 5.78 -26.51
CA THR A 119 -6.94 5.97 -25.81
C THR A 119 -6.82 7.46 -25.47
N ILE A 120 -7.48 7.88 -24.40
CA ILE A 120 -7.35 9.23 -23.84
C ILE A 120 -6.09 9.23 -22.98
N PRO A 121 -5.16 10.21 -23.13
CA PRO A 121 -3.99 10.33 -22.26
C PRO A 121 -4.37 10.29 -20.78
N TRP A 122 -3.62 9.56 -19.96
CA TRP A 122 -3.93 9.37 -18.53
C TRP A 122 -4.03 10.71 -17.80
N SER A 123 -3.15 11.62 -18.19
CA SER A 123 -3.09 13.01 -17.73
C SER A 123 -4.40 13.78 -17.93
N THR A 124 -5.19 13.42 -18.95
CA THR A 124 -6.44 14.10 -19.33
C THR A 124 -7.70 13.40 -18.81
N ILE A 125 -7.58 12.25 -18.15
CA ILE A 125 -8.72 11.59 -17.50
C ILE A 125 -9.15 12.44 -16.31
N GLU A 126 -10.34 13.04 -16.40
CA GLU A 126 -11.01 13.67 -15.25
C GLU A 126 -11.17 12.65 -14.13
N SER A 127 -10.96 13.05 -12.88
CA SER A 127 -11.13 12.18 -11.72
C SER A 127 -11.43 13.03 -10.49
N THR A 128 -12.14 12.49 -9.50
CA THR A 128 -12.31 13.16 -8.19
C THR A 128 -11.09 13.00 -7.29
N THR A 129 -10.04 12.35 -7.78
CA THR A 129 -8.77 12.14 -7.06
C THR A 129 -7.60 12.65 -7.88
N VAL A 130 -6.52 13.01 -7.19
CA VAL A 130 -5.27 13.50 -7.75
C VAL A 130 -4.15 12.58 -7.28
N PHE A 131 -3.37 12.07 -8.23
CA PHE A 131 -2.14 11.32 -7.95
C PHE A 131 -0.93 12.25 -8.15
N SER A 132 -0.02 12.27 -7.19
CA SER A 132 1.25 12.99 -7.24
C SER A 132 2.38 12.11 -6.71
N TYR A 133 3.62 12.40 -7.06
CA TYR A 133 4.78 11.65 -6.60
C TYR A 133 6.02 12.52 -6.45
N THR A 134 6.93 12.11 -5.55
CA THR A 134 8.28 12.65 -5.42
C THR A 134 9.24 11.74 -6.19
N PRO A 135 10.13 12.24 -7.06
CA PRO A 135 11.00 11.37 -7.86
C PRO A 135 12.13 10.66 -7.09
N SER A 136 12.72 11.28 -6.06
CA SER A 136 13.85 10.72 -5.33
C SER A 136 13.97 11.29 -3.90
N PRO A 137 13.91 10.46 -2.84
CA PRO A 137 13.41 9.08 -2.88
C PRO A 137 11.94 9.05 -3.36
N PHE A 138 11.56 7.95 -4.02
CA PHE A 138 10.23 7.77 -4.57
C PHE A 138 9.20 7.64 -3.46
N THR A 139 8.22 8.55 -3.48
CA THR A 139 7.00 8.48 -2.69
C THR A 139 5.83 8.90 -3.57
N PHE A 140 4.60 8.50 -3.22
CA PHE A 140 3.40 8.94 -3.91
C PHE A 140 2.28 9.31 -2.95
N GLN A 141 1.41 10.19 -3.40
CA GLN A 141 0.22 10.61 -2.70
C GLN A 141 -1.01 10.46 -3.59
N VAL A 142 -2.14 10.16 -2.97
CA VAL A 142 -3.47 10.25 -3.56
C VAL A 142 -4.28 11.21 -2.71
N ALA A 143 -4.80 12.28 -3.31
CA ALA A 143 -5.62 13.28 -2.63
C ALA A 143 -7.00 13.40 -3.27
N ARG A 144 -8.02 13.77 -2.49
CA ARG A 144 -9.35 14.10 -3.01
C ARG A 144 -9.31 15.49 -3.66
N LYS A 145 -9.73 15.59 -4.92
CA LYS A 145 -9.68 16.82 -5.74
C LYS A 145 -10.54 17.94 -5.19
N SER A 146 -11.68 17.62 -4.56
CA SER A 146 -12.67 18.61 -4.11
C SER A 146 -12.22 19.46 -2.92
N ASP A 147 -11.36 18.93 -2.05
CA ASP A 147 -10.95 19.58 -0.80
C ASP A 147 -9.45 19.45 -0.49
N GLY A 148 -8.68 18.73 -1.34
CA GLY A 148 -7.25 18.51 -1.14
C GLY A 148 -6.92 17.51 -0.03
N TYR A 149 -7.91 16.84 0.57
CA TYR A 149 -7.65 15.91 1.67
C TYR A 149 -6.85 14.70 1.18
N VAL A 150 -5.74 14.40 1.85
CA VAL A 150 -4.84 13.30 1.49
C VAL A 150 -5.46 11.97 1.92
N LEU A 151 -5.69 11.09 0.95
CA LEU A 151 -6.31 9.77 1.14
C LEU A 151 -5.27 8.67 1.36
N PHE A 152 -4.09 8.84 0.79
CA PHE A 152 -2.95 7.94 0.97
C PHE A 152 -1.66 8.72 0.74
N ASP A 153 -0.66 8.54 1.60
CA ASP A 153 0.64 9.18 1.49
C ASP A 153 1.77 8.21 1.81
N SER A 154 2.49 7.75 0.79
CA SER A 154 3.52 6.74 0.96
C SER A 154 4.81 7.22 1.64
N SER A 155 4.89 8.49 2.08
CA SER A 155 6.12 9.09 2.61
C SER A 155 6.46 8.70 4.05
N ALA A 156 5.56 8.03 4.76
CA ALA A 156 5.77 7.63 6.15
C ALA A 156 6.96 6.69 6.37
N LEU A 157 7.25 5.80 5.41
CA LEU A 157 8.40 4.89 5.44
C LEU A 157 8.98 4.75 4.02
N SER A 158 10.29 4.54 3.93
CA SER A 158 10.93 4.16 2.66
C SER A 158 10.30 2.88 2.10
N LEU A 159 10.01 2.89 0.81
CA LEU A 159 9.57 1.71 0.06
C LEU A 159 10.67 0.63 0.11
N ALA A 160 10.32 -0.59 0.51
CA ALA A 160 11.23 -1.74 0.44
C ALA A 160 10.52 -2.92 -0.22
N ILE A 161 11.11 -3.44 -1.29
CA ILE A 161 10.56 -4.55 -2.07
C ILE A 161 11.64 -5.61 -2.23
N LYS A 162 11.41 -6.75 -1.59
CA LYS A 162 12.25 -7.95 -1.62
C LYS A 162 11.42 -9.15 -2.05
N ASP A 163 12.06 -10.29 -2.28
CA ASP A 163 11.33 -11.49 -2.70
C ASP A 163 10.25 -11.95 -1.70
N LYS A 164 10.46 -11.77 -0.40
CA LYS A 164 9.51 -12.24 0.64
C LYS A 164 9.09 -11.17 1.63
N TYR A 165 9.45 -9.91 1.34
CA TYR A 165 9.17 -8.79 2.21
C TYR A 165 8.76 -7.58 1.38
N LEU A 166 7.54 -7.11 1.60
CA LEU A 166 7.00 -5.89 1.00
C LEU A 166 6.65 -4.91 2.13
N GLN A 167 7.21 -3.70 2.05
CA GLN A 167 6.94 -2.63 3.00
C GLN A 167 6.42 -1.40 2.26
N VAL A 168 5.24 -0.96 2.69
CA VAL A 168 4.67 0.34 2.33
C VAL A 168 3.95 0.88 3.55
N ALA A 169 3.98 2.20 3.73
CA ALA A 169 3.24 2.87 4.79
C ALA A 169 2.34 3.94 4.20
N THR A 170 1.34 4.37 4.95
CA THR A 170 0.67 5.63 4.70
C THR A 170 0.83 6.56 5.89
N ALA A 171 1.28 7.79 5.64
CA ALA A 171 1.11 8.88 6.57
C ALA A 171 -0.39 9.20 6.64
N VAL A 172 -0.90 9.44 7.83
CA VAL A 172 -2.31 9.77 8.06
C VAL A 172 -2.41 11.03 8.90
N SER A 173 -3.45 11.82 8.63
CA SER A 173 -3.71 13.06 9.37
C SER A 173 -4.24 12.78 10.77
N ASP A 174 -4.08 13.74 11.68
CA ASP A 174 -4.49 13.58 13.08
C ASP A 174 -6.01 13.44 13.28
N ASP A 175 -6.80 13.93 12.32
CA ASP A 175 -8.27 13.95 12.37
C ASP A 175 -8.93 12.67 11.81
N ILE A 176 -8.16 11.72 11.29
CA ILE A 176 -8.70 10.51 10.68
C ILE A 176 -9.03 9.43 11.71
N ASN A 177 -10.16 8.78 11.49
CA ASN A 177 -10.56 7.57 12.19
C ASN A 177 -10.50 6.39 11.23
N VAL A 178 -9.72 5.36 11.57
CA VAL A 178 -9.47 4.20 10.70
C VAL A 178 -10.17 2.97 11.25
N TYR A 179 -10.81 2.22 10.35
CA TYR A 179 -11.59 1.02 10.64
C TYR A 179 -11.31 -0.05 9.59
N GLY A 180 -11.28 -1.33 9.98
CA GLY A 180 -11.12 -2.45 9.03
C GLY A 180 -10.04 -3.43 9.47
N PHE A 181 -9.31 -3.98 8.49
CA PHE A 181 -8.33 -5.05 8.65
C PHE A 181 -8.91 -6.28 9.36
N GLY A 182 -9.64 -7.09 8.60
CA GLY A 182 -10.23 -8.34 9.07
C GLY A 182 -9.48 -9.57 8.56
N GLU A 183 -9.58 -10.73 9.17
CA GLU A 183 -10.43 -11.06 10.31
C GLU A 183 -9.64 -11.17 11.63
N SER A 184 -10.06 -10.43 12.64
CA SER A 184 -9.55 -10.54 14.02
C SER A 184 -10.60 -10.04 15.03
N THR A 185 -10.63 -10.64 16.22
CA THR A 185 -11.43 -10.14 17.35
C THR A 185 -10.68 -9.03 18.07
N GLN A 186 -11.36 -7.91 18.30
CA GLN A 186 -10.76 -6.67 18.79
C GLN A 186 -11.64 -6.03 19.85
N ASN A 187 -11.01 -5.37 20.82
CA ASN A 187 -11.73 -4.67 21.88
C ASN A 187 -12.42 -3.39 21.38
N ASN A 188 -11.96 -2.84 20.25
CA ASN A 188 -12.50 -1.61 19.66
C ASN A 188 -12.57 -1.75 18.13
N MET A 189 -13.55 -1.09 17.52
CA MET A 189 -13.68 -1.05 16.06
C MET A 189 -12.65 -0.11 15.40
N ARG A 190 -12.33 1.01 16.07
CA ARG A 190 -11.32 1.98 15.61
C ARG A 190 -9.92 1.42 15.85
N VAL A 191 -9.09 1.47 14.81
CA VAL A 191 -7.65 1.17 14.88
C VAL A 191 -6.94 2.28 15.64
N LYS A 192 -6.16 1.91 16.65
CA LYS A 192 -5.34 2.83 17.45
C LYS A 192 -3.88 2.81 16.99
N PRO A 193 -3.12 3.90 17.19
CA PRO A 193 -1.68 3.87 17.03
C PRO A 193 -1.05 2.71 17.82
N GLY A 194 -0.18 1.94 17.17
CA GLY A 194 0.45 0.76 17.76
C GLY A 194 -0.32 -0.56 17.60
N ASP A 195 -1.58 -0.54 17.17
CA ASP A 195 -2.35 -1.76 16.88
C ASP A 195 -1.68 -2.54 15.73
N LYS A 196 -1.54 -3.86 15.90
CA LYS A 196 -1.03 -4.76 14.87
C LYS A 196 -2.12 -5.72 14.43
N ARG A 197 -2.38 -5.79 13.13
CA ARG A 197 -3.38 -6.68 12.53
C ARG A 197 -2.70 -7.64 11.56
N THR A 198 -2.58 -8.90 11.96
CA THR A 198 -2.05 -9.97 11.11
C THR A 198 -3.15 -10.47 10.19
N LEU A 199 -2.84 -10.58 8.89
CA LEU A 199 -3.76 -11.08 7.87
C LEU A 199 -3.22 -12.40 7.32
N TRP A 200 -3.68 -13.50 7.90
CA TRP A 200 -3.33 -14.85 7.48
C TRP A 200 -4.43 -15.81 7.93
N ALA A 201 -5.10 -16.49 7.00
CA ALA A 201 -6.20 -17.39 7.34
C ALA A 201 -5.70 -18.50 8.29
N ARG A 202 -6.34 -18.60 9.45
CA ARG A 202 -5.99 -19.55 10.51
C ARG A 202 -7.26 -20.05 11.20
N ASP A 203 -7.32 -21.35 11.43
CA ASP A 203 -8.35 -21.95 12.26
C ASP A 203 -8.12 -21.55 13.73
N GLN A 204 -8.79 -20.49 14.16
CA GLN A 204 -8.70 -19.92 15.50
C GLN A 204 -10.06 -19.38 15.91
N GLY A 205 -10.58 -19.85 17.05
CA GLY A 205 -11.84 -19.36 17.59
C GLY A 205 -11.77 -17.89 18.01
N SER A 206 -12.87 -17.16 17.78
CA SER A 206 -12.99 -15.70 17.97
C SER A 206 -12.92 -15.23 19.43
N ALA A 207 -12.91 -16.14 20.40
CA ALA A 207 -12.71 -15.80 21.81
C ALA A 207 -11.27 -15.35 22.13
N VAL A 208 -10.31 -15.60 21.23
CA VAL A 208 -8.93 -15.11 21.37
C VAL A 208 -8.82 -13.76 20.64
N HIS A 209 -8.52 -12.72 21.41
CA HIS A 209 -8.36 -11.36 20.90
C HIS A 209 -6.99 -11.15 20.26
N ASP A 210 -6.88 -10.12 19.42
CA ASP A 210 -5.62 -9.61 18.89
C ASP A 210 -4.79 -10.63 18.09
N THR A 211 -5.48 -11.58 17.44
CA THR A 211 -4.89 -12.61 16.57
C THR A 211 -5.65 -12.72 15.25
N ASN A 212 -4.97 -13.22 14.22
CA ASN A 212 -5.58 -13.55 12.94
C ASN A 212 -6.53 -14.75 13.06
N LEU A 213 -7.67 -14.66 12.38
CA LEU A 213 -8.72 -15.68 12.36
C LEU A 213 -8.88 -16.24 10.93
N TYR A 214 -10.10 -16.60 10.54
CA TYR A 214 -10.38 -17.38 9.34
C TYR A 214 -10.18 -16.61 8.03
N GLY A 215 -10.54 -15.33 8.00
CA GLY A 215 -10.50 -14.47 6.82
C GLY A 215 -9.26 -13.58 6.71
N SER A 216 -8.99 -13.14 5.47
CA SER A 216 -8.00 -12.09 5.14
C SER A 216 -8.68 -11.01 4.29
N HIS A 217 -8.86 -9.83 4.89
CA HIS A 217 -9.55 -8.66 4.35
C HIS A 217 -8.62 -7.44 4.49
N PRO A 218 -7.64 -7.29 3.60
CA PRO A 218 -6.69 -6.17 3.57
C PRO A 218 -7.35 -4.88 3.05
N PHE A 219 -8.38 -4.43 3.74
CA PHE A 219 -9.14 -3.23 3.47
C PHE A 219 -9.29 -2.41 4.74
N PHE A 220 -9.15 -1.08 4.62
CA PHE A 220 -9.56 -0.16 5.66
C PHE A 220 -10.37 1.01 5.10
N MET A 221 -11.22 1.57 5.95
CA MET A 221 -11.97 2.79 5.73
C MET A 221 -11.45 3.88 6.67
N GLY A 222 -11.17 5.06 6.11
CA GLY A 222 -10.83 6.27 6.85
C GLY A 222 -11.99 7.25 6.83
N ILE A 223 -12.34 7.83 7.99
CA ILE A 223 -13.34 8.89 8.13
C ILE A 223 -12.69 10.09 8.81
N ASN A 224 -12.64 11.23 8.13
CA ASN A 224 -11.99 12.44 8.64
C ASN A 224 -12.90 13.26 9.57
N GLY A 225 -12.38 14.37 10.12
CA GLY A 225 -13.12 15.24 11.06
C GLY A 225 -14.39 15.86 10.47
N ASP A 226 -14.44 16.03 9.14
CA ASP A 226 -15.60 16.53 8.41
C ASP A 226 -16.64 15.43 8.07
N GLY A 227 -16.39 14.18 8.49
CA GLY A 227 -17.24 13.03 8.20
C GLY A 227 -17.12 12.48 6.78
N LYS A 228 -16.13 12.93 6.00
CA LYS A 228 -15.88 12.42 4.64
C LYS A 228 -15.05 11.13 4.71
N ALA A 229 -15.53 10.11 4.00
CA ALA A 229 -14.90 8.79 3.99
C ALA A 229 -14.01 8.54 2.76
N HIS A 230 -13.09 7.58 2.89
CA HIS A 230 -12.41 6.91 1.78
C HIS A 230 -12.07 5.47 2.18
N GLY A 231 -11.78 4.63 1.19
CA GLY A 231 -11.36 3.25 1.40
C GLY A 231 -10.03 2.96 0.70
N VAL A 232 -9.22 2.10 1.30
CA VAL A 232 -7.97 1.59 0.72
C VAL A 232 -7.99 0.08 0.77
N PHE A 233 -7.73 -0.55 -0.37
CA PHE A 233 -7.71 -1.99 -0.54
C PHE A 233 -6.37 -2.44 -1.11
N LEU A 234 -5.73 -3.41 -0.48
CA LEU A 234 -4.52 -4.07 -0.98
C LEU A 234 -4.88 -5.45 -1.55
N LEU A 235 -4.79 -5.61 -2.86
CA LEU A 235 -5.00 -6.90 -3.52
C LEU A 235 -3.74 -7.77 -3.43
N ASN A 236 -3.61 -8.55 -2.34
CA ASN A 236 -2.52 -9.48 -2.06
C ASN A 236 -3.06 -10.69 -1.25
N SER A 237 -2.53 -11.91 -1.44
CA SER A 237 -2.92 -13.11 -0.67
C SER A 237 -1.77 -14.08 -0.45
#